data_AF-A0A3D9I0Z8-F1
#
_entry.id   AF-A0A3D9I0Z8-F1
#
_cell.length_a   1.000
_cell.length_b   1.000
_cell.length_c   1.000
_cell.angle_alpha   90.00
_cell.angle_beta   90.00
_cell.angle_gamma   90.00
#
_symmetry.space_group_name_H-M   'P 1'
#
loop_
_entity.id
_entity.type
_entity.pdbx_description
1 polymer ?
#
loop_
_entity_poly.entity_id
_entity_poly.type
_entity_poly.pdbx_seq_one_letter_code
_entity_poly.pdbx_strand_id
1 'polypeptide(L)'
;MMNVSNREQKQARLRQFLKILSEDPSLINRDGGRLEDSWSLSELLLFTGYSPRNEPVDVAELVSLLLKKLGLECGSEDMMDYVMNGGTVDDFMSVGRQEST
;
A
#
# COMPACT_ATOMS: atom_id res chain seq x y z
N MET A 1 -10.37 25.72 -18.36
CA MET A 1 -11.03 25.33 -17.09
C MET A 1 -11.22 23.81 -17.07
N MET A 2 -10.22 23.07 -16.64
CA MET A 2 -10.29 21.63 -16.33
C MET A 2 -9.30 21.43 -15.19
N ASN A 3 -9.76 21.48 -13.94
CA ASN A 3 -8.90 21.23 -12.76
C ASN A 3 -9.72 20.90 -11.50
N VAL A 4 -10.96 21.39 -11.40
CA VAL A 4 -11.84 21.11 -10.24
C VAL A 4 -12.41 19.69 -10.30
N SER A 5 -12.97 19.28 -11.44
CA SER A 5 -13.55 17.94 -11.62
C SER A 5 -12.55 16.79 -11.41
N ASN A 6 -11.27 16.98 -11.78
CA ASN A 6 -10.24 15.96 -11.60
C ASN A 6 -9.84 15.81 -10.12
N ARG A 7 -9.73 16.94 -9.39
CA ARG A 7 -9.40 16.93 -7.97
C ARG A 7 -10.52 16.31 -7.14
N GLU A 8 -11.77 16.62 -7.46
CA GLU A 8 -12.94 16.05 -6.79
C GLU A 8 -13.05 14.54 -7.04
N GLN A 9 -12.81 14.08 -8.27
CA GLN A 9 -12.77 12.64 -8.60
C GLN A 9 -11.66 11.91 -7.85
N LYS A 10 -10.44 12.46 -7.83
CA LYS A 10 -9.32 11.90 -7.06
C LYS A 10 -9.63 11.83 -5.57
N GLN A 11 -10.23 12.89 -5.02
CA GLN A 11 -10.62 12.92 -3.61
C GLN A 11 -11.72 11.91 -3.30
N ALA A 12 -12.72 11.75 -4.17
CA ALA A 12 -13.76 10.73 -4.03
C ALA A 12 -13.17 9.32 -4.06
N ARG A 13 -12.30 9.04 -5.04
CA ARG A 13 -11.59 7.75 -5.16
C ARG A 13 -10.76 7.44 -3.92
N LEU A 14 -9.99 8.42 -3.41
CA LEU A 14 -9.21 8.26 -2.18
C LEU A 14 -10.09 7.98 -0.96
N ARG A 15 -11.20 8.73 -0.79
CA ARG A 15 -12.12 8.49 0.34
C ARG A 15 -12.73 7.10 0.29
N GLN A 16 -13.10 6.62 -0.89
CA GLN A 16 -13.62 5.27 -1.07
C GLN A 16 -12.55 4.23 -0.72
N PHE A 17 -11.33 4.40 -1.21
CA PHE A 17 -10.21 3.51 -0.89
C PHE A 17 -9.95 3.44 0.62
N LEU A 18 -9.84 4.58 1.29
CA LEU A 18 -9.63 4.64 2.74
C LEU A 18 -10.79 4.01 3.52
N LYS A 19 -12.03 4.17 3.04
CA LYS A 19 -13.19 3.52 3.64
C LYS A 19 -13.09 2.00 3.53
N ILE A 20 -12.76 1.47 2.35
CA ILE A 20 -12.59 0.02 2.14
C ILE A 20 -11.49 -0.51 3.06
N LEU A 21 -10.32 0.15 3.10
CA LEU A 21 -9.22 -0.25 3.98
C LEU A 21 -9.64 -0.27 5.46
N SER A 22 -10.45 0.70 5.91
CA SER A 22 -10.92 0.72 7.31
C SER A 22 -11.88 -0.41 7.66
N GLU A 23 -12.48 -1.03 6.64
CA GLU A 23 -13.41 -2.15 6.76
C GLU A 23 -12.72 -3.49 6.44
N ASP A 24 -11.44 -3.49 6.02
CA ASP A 24 -10.69 -4.70 5.67
C ASP A 24 -10.33 -5.51 6.92
N PRO A 25 -10.89 -6.72 7.11
CA PRO A 25 -10.64 -7.54 8.28
C PRO A 25 -9.21 -8.07 8.36
N SER A 26 -8.44 -8.05 7.26
CA SER A 26 -7.04 -8.49 7.26
C SER A 26 -6.10 -7.45 7.86
N LEU A 27 -6.53 -6.20 7.93
CA LEU A 27 -5.79 -5.10 8.56
C LEU A 27 -6.11 -4.94 10.05
N ILE A 28 -7.19 -5.58 10.52
CA ILE A 28 -7.52 -5.66 11.94
C ILE A 28 -6.49 -6.58 12.59
N ASN A 29 -5.66 -6.02 13.47
CA ASN A 29 -4.66 -6.71 14.27
C ASN A 29 -5.32 -7.88 15.03
N ARG A 30 -5.35 -9.08 14.42
CA ARG A 30 -6.06 -10.26 14.93
C ARG A 30 -5.36 -10.89 16.12
N ASP A 31 -4.06 -10.72 16.18
CA ASP A 31 -3.25 -10.88 17.37
C ASP A 31 -2.65 -9.52 17.65
N GLY A 32 -2.46 -9.15 18.91
CA GLY A 32 -1.58 -8.03 19.26
C GLY A 32 -0.14 -8.38 18.86
N GLY A 33 0.12 -8.49 17.56
CA GLY A 33 1.40 -8.77 16.96
C GLY A 33 2.35 -7.76 17.55
N ARG A 34 3.32 -8.28 18.30
CA ARG A 34 4.22 -7.47 19.11
C ARG A 34 4.69 -6.29 18.28
N LEU A 35 4.54 -5.09 18.83
CA LEU A 35 5.26 -3.92 18.31
C LEU A 35 6.78 -4.17 18.14
N GLU A 36 7.30 -5.25 18.75
CA GLU A 36 8.68 -5.73 18.62
C GLU A 36 9.03 -6.33 17.24
N ASP A 37 8.06 -6.79 16.43
CA ASP A 37 8.30 -7.33 15.08
C ASP A 37 7.91 -6.34 13.96
N SER A 38 7.33 -5.19 14.31
CA SER A 38 7.02 -4.13 13.34
C SER A 38 8.25 -3.31 13.04
N TRP A 39 8.70 -3.32 11.78
CA TRP A 39 9.79 -2.45 11.35
C TRP A 39 9.42 -0.99 11.54
N SER A 40 10.34 -0.23 12.12
CA SER A 40 10.27 1.22 12.13
C SER A 40 10.29 1.77 10.70
N LEU A 41 9.77 2.99 10.52
CA LEU A 41 9.84 3.67 9.23
C LEU A 41 11.28 3.75 8.72
N SER A 42 12.25 4.07 9.59
CA SER A 42 13.67 4.12 9.24
C SER A 42 14.21 2.78 8.70
N GLU A 43 13.80 1.65 9.28
CA GLU A 43 14.17 0.32 8.80
C GLU A 43 13.53 0.01 7.44
N LEU A 44 12.27 0.39 7.23
CA LEU A 44 11.59 0.26 5.94
C LEU A 44 12.29 1.08 4.85
N LEU A 45 12.66 2.33 5.16
CA LEU A 45 13.38 3.19 4.21
C LEU A 45 14.75 2.59 3.85
N LEU A 46 15.48 2.09 4.86
CA LEU A 46 16.78 1.46 4.64
C LEU A 46 16.66 0.20 3.78
N PHE A 47 15.70 -0.68 4.09
CA PHE A 47 15.49 -1.93 3.37
C PHE A 47 15.11 -1.73 1.90
N THR A 48 14.25 -0.75 1.63
CA THR A 48 13.85 -0.39 0.28
C THR A 48 14.92 0.38 -0.48
N GLY A 49 15.88 1.00 0.22
CA GLY A 49 16.83 1.95 -0.35
C GLY A 49 16.19 3.30 -0.67
N TYR A 50 15.00 3.59 -0.12
CA TYR A 50 14.30 4.84 -0.33
C TYR A 50 15.02 5.99 0.38
N SER A 51 15.28 7.07 -0.37
CA SER A 51 15.95 8.26 0.16
C SER A 51 15.03 9.48 -0.01
N PRO A 52 14.44 10.00 1.07
CA PRO A 52 13.47 11.10 0.99
C PRO A 52 14.08 12.46 0.56
N ARG A 53 15.40 12.61 0.43
CA ARG A 53 16.07 13.86 -0.02
C ARG A 53 15.57 15.17 0.64
N ASN A 54 15.24 15.13 1.94
CA ASN A 54 14.62 16.23 2.71
C ASN A 54 13.18 16.61 2.29
N GLU A 55 12.51 15.74 1.55
CA GLU A 55 11.10 15.83 1.20
C GLU A 55 10.26 14.89 2.08
N PRO A 56 8.94 15.11 2.18
CA PRO A 56 8.03 14.14 2.80
C PRO A 56 8.12 12.78 2.12
N VAL A 57 7.98 11.70 2.89
CA VAL A 57 7.99 10.33 2.35
C VAL A 57 6.79 10.14 1.42
N ASP A 58 7.06 9.79 0.17
CA ASP A 58 6.05 9.27 -0.74
C ASP A 58 5.74 7.83 -0.37
N VAL A 59 4.62 7.64 0.33
CA VAL A 59 4.17 6.32 0.78
C VAL A 59 3.81 5.42 -0.40
N ALA A 60 3.33 5.97 -1.52
CA ALA A 60 2.99 5.18 -2.70
C ALA A 60 4.26 4.61 -3.35
N GLU A 61 5.32 5.42 -3.47
CA GLU A 61 6.62 4.95 -3.93
C GLU A 61 7.22 3.93 -2.95
N LEU A 62 7.20 4.22 -1.65
CA LEU A 62 7.72 3.31 -0.63
C LEU A 62 7.03 1.94 -0.65
N VAL A 63 5.69 1.90 -0.73
CA VAL A 63 4.92 0.65 -0.84
C VAL A 63 5.29 -0.09 -2.12
N SER A 64 5.41 0.62 -3.25
CA SER A 64 5.82 0.00 -4.51
C SER A 64 7.22 -0.64 -4.43
N LEU A 65 8.16 0.01 -3.72
CA LEU A 65 9.49 -0.57 -3.47
C LEU A 65 9.41 -1.78 -2.53
N LEU A 66 8.57 -1.74 -1.50
CA LEU A 66 8.37 -2.87 -0.59
C LEU A 66 7.82 -4.10 -1.33
N LEU A 67 6.81 -3.90 -2.18
CA LEU A 67 6.23 -4.98 -3.01
C LEU A 67 7.29 -5.63 -3.91
N LYS A 68 8.10 -4.82 -4.59
CA LYS A 68 9.24 -5.30 -5.40
C LYS A 68 10.27 -6.07 -4.58
N LYS A 69 10.60 -5.59 -3.38
CA LYS A 69 11.51 -6.30 -2.47
C LYS A 69 10.96 -7.64 -1.98
N LEU A 70 9.64 -7.80 -1.97
CA LEU A 70 8.96 -9.06 -1.68
C LEU A 70 8.84 -9.97 -2.92
N GLY A 71 9.40 -9.57 -4.07
CA GLY A 71 9.37 -10.34 -5.31
C GLY A 71 8.10 -10.15 -6.12
N LEU A 72 7.30 -9.12 -5.83
CA LEU A 72 6.08 -8.81 -6.55
C LEU A 72 6.35 -7.76 -7.64
N GLU A 73 6.02 -8.07 -8.88
CA GLU A 73 6.14 -7.15 -10.03
C GLU A 73 4.94 -6.18 -10.13
N CYS A 74 4.50 -5.65 -8.98
CA CYS A 74 3.38 -4.73 -8.87
C CYS A 74 3.73 -3.50 -8.00
N GLY A 75 2.92 -2.46 -8.12
CA GLY A 75 3.05 -1.21 -7.38
C GLY A 75 1.87 -0.93 -6.46
N SER A 76 1.96 0.23 -5.80
CA SER A 76 0.89 0.75 -4.95
C SER A 76 -0.42 1.01 -5.70
N GLU A 77 -0.35 1.38 -6.99
CA GLU A 77 -1.55 1.57 -7.83
C GLU A 77 -2.26 0.24 -8.10
N ASP A 78 -1.52 -0.83 -8.40
CA ASP A 78 -2.09 -2.16 -8.61
C ASP A 78 -2.79 -2.69 -7.36
N MET A 79 -2.16 -2.48 -6.18
CA MET A 79 -2.77 -2.82 -4.90
C MET A 79 -4.05 -2.01 -4.67
N MET A 80 -4.00 -0.69 -4.91
CA MET A 80 -5.15 0.18 -4.75
C MET A 80 -6.30 -0.27 -5.65
N ASP A 81 -6.02 -0.60 -6.91
CA ASP A 81 -7.03 -1.09 -7.85
C ASP A 81 -7.59 -2.44 -7.46
N TYR A 82 -6.76 -3.36 -6.97
CA TYR A 82 -7.23 -4.66 -6.48
C TYR A 82 -8.21 -4.50 -5.31
N VAL A 83 -7.85 -3.68 -4.32
CA VAL A 83 -8.70 -3.41 -3.15
C VAL A 83 -9.98 -2.66 -3.55
N MET A 84 -9.89 -1.68 -4.45
CA MET A 84 -11.05 -0.95 -4.96
C MET A 84 -12.04 -1.84 -5.73
N ASN A 85 -11.57 -2.97 -6.28
CA ASN A 85 -12.40 -3.98 -6.94
C ASN A 85 -12.94 -5.06 -5.99
N GLY A 86 -12.74 -4.92 -4.67
CA GLY A 86 -13.34 -5.77 -3.64
C GLY A 86 -12.44 -6.87 -3.08
N GLY A 87 -11.15 -6.88 -3.45
CA GLY A 87 -10.15 -7.73 -2.81
C GLY A 87 -9.65 -7.18 -1.47
N THR A 88 -9.05 -8.03 -0.63
CA THR A 88 -8.37 -7.59 0.60
C THR A 88 -6.87 -7.38 0.38
N VAL A 89 -6.21 -6.69 1.32
CA VAL A 89 -4.75 -6.55 1.29
C VAL A 89 -4.05 -7.90 1.41
N ASP A 90 -4.54 -8.80 2.27
CA ASP A 90 -3.93 -10.13 2.44
C ASP A 90 -4.09 -11.02 1.21
N ASP A 91 -5.25 -10.96 0.54
CA ASP A 91 -5.48 -11.65 -0.73
C ASP A 91 -4.48 -11.17 -1.79
N PHE A 92 -4.29 -9.85 -1.93
CA PHE A 92 -3.33 -9.27 -2.86
C PHE A 92 -1.90 -9.78 -2.60
N MET A 93 -1.48 -9.78 -1.31
CA MET A 93 -0.16 -10.23 -0.88
C MET A 93 0.06 -11.75 -1.05
N SER A 94 -1.02 -12.51 -1.17
CA SER A 94 -0.99 -13.97 -1.39
C SER A 94 -0.95 -14.32 -2.87
N VAL A 95 -1.73 -13.62 -3.71
CA VAL A 95 -1.78 -13.85 -5.16
C VAL A 95 -0.43 -13.58 -5.82
N GLY A 96 0.24 -12.49 -5.44
CA GLY A 96 1.52 -12.12 -6.02
C GLY A 96 2.66 -13.13 -5.78
N ARG A 97 2.55 -14.01 -4.77
CA ARG A 97 3.57 -15.04 -4.48
C ARG A 97 3.42 -16.30 -5.32
N GLN A 98 2.30 -16.49 -6.03
CA GLN A 98 2.01 -17.74 -6.73
C GLN A 98 2.53 -17.79 -8.18
N GLU A 99 3.00 -16.67 -8.75
CA GLU A 99 3.49 -16.63 -10.14
C GLU A 99 4.99 -16.95 -10.31
N SER A 100 5.69 -17.32 -9.23
CA SER A 100 7.15 -17.58 -9.22
C SER A 100 7.53 -19.07 -9.27
N THR A 101 6.73 -19.94 -9.90
CA THR A 101 7.07 -21.38 -10.06
C THR A 101 7.30 -21.76 -11.51
#